data_AF-F0X0K7-F1
#
_entry.id   AF-F0X0K7-F1
#
_cell.length_a   1.000
_cell.length_b   1.000
_cell.length_c   1.000
_cell.angle_alpha   90.00
_cell.angle_beta   90.00
_cell.angle_gamma   90.00
#
_symmetry.space_group_name_H-M   'P 1'
#
loop_
_entity.id
_entity.type
_entity.pdbx_description
1 polymer ?
#
loop_
_entity_poly.entity_id
_entity_poly.type
_entity_poly.pdbx_seq_one_letter_code
_entity_poly.pdbx_strand_id
1 'polypeptide(L)'
;MDVPDSLKYYCHHADHPERQAVKCHSGGGSVMGRAAFSRLGKTELKFISGGQDVRQYTETLSSHLLPFVRKNDPSGNVYQHDNALSHHARLTKTWLDTNNVVTMSWPAMSPDLNPIENSCGILTREVYAHGRQFSSQEVLKSAIVKAWRDLDLTSSKTY
;
A
#
# COMPACT_ATOMS: atom_id res chain seq x y z
N MET A 1 6.12 13.03 26.27
CA MET A 1 7.13 12.22 25.57
C MET A 1 6.43 10.98 25.02
N ASP A 2 6.76 10.67 23.77
CA ASP A 2 6.40 9.48 22.96
C ASP A 2 4.92 9.18 22.69
N VAL A 3 4.43 9.73 21.58
CA VAL A 3 3.36 9.13 20.78
C VAL A 3 3.97 8.83 19.41
N PRO A 4 4.18 7.56 19.02
CA PRO A 4 4.49 7.26 17.64
C PRO A 4 3.22 7.45 16.83
N ASP A 5 3.31 8.30 15.81
CA ASP A 5 2.28 8.54 14.80
C ASP A 5 1.97 7.23 14.05
N SER A 6 1.06 6.46 14.65
CA SER A 6 0.27 5.48 13.93
C SER A 6 -0.69 6.25 13.03
N LEU A 7 -0.56 6.03 11.72
CA LEU A 7 -1.45 6.58 10.71
C LEU A 7 -2.91 6.25 11.10
N LYS A 8 -3.64 7.25 11.60
CA LYS A 8 -5.07 7.15 11.88
C LYS A 8 -5.81 7.47 10.59
N TYR A 9 -6.31 6.46 9.89
CA TYR A 9 -7.28 6.68 8.81
C TYR A 9 -8.64 7.02 9.44
N TYR A 10 -9.02 8.30 9.40
CA TYR A 10 -10.41 8.71 9.58
C TYR A 10 -11.12 8.60 8.23
N CYS A 11 -12.04 7.64 8.10
CA CYS A 11 -12.90 7.58 6.92
C CYS A 11 -14.03 8.62 7.06
N HIS A 12 -13.85 9.80 6.47
CA HIS A 12 -14.98 10.70 6.22
C HIS A 12 -15.82 10.13 5.07
N HIS A 13 -17.06 9.75 5.37
CA HIS A 13 -18.09 9.48 4.36
C HIS A 13 -18.75 10.82 3.98
N ALA A 14 -18.71 11.16 2.69
CA ALA A 14 -19.67 12.06 2.08
C ALA A 14 -20.52 11.22 1.11
N ASP A 15 -21.83 11.46 1.12
CA ASP A 15 -22.88 10.84 0.29
C ASP A 15 -23.51 9.52 0.75
N HIS A 16 -24.19 9.53 1.90
CA HIS A 16 -25.62 9.17 2.05
C HIS A 16 -26.03 9.20 3.54
N PRO A 17 -27.23 9.73 3.90
CA PRO A 17 -27.67 9.83 5.27
C PRO A 17 -28.47 8.58 5.68
N GLU A 18 -27.79 7.48 6.02
CA GLU A 18 -28.38 6.52 6.96
C GLU A 18 -27.28 5.85 7.79
N ARG A 19 -27.38 6.03 9.11
CA ARG A 19 -26.31 5.81 10.06
C ARG A 19 -26.21 4.34 10.42
N GLN A 20 -25.22 3.64 9.86
CA GLN A 20 -24.61 2.51 10.56
C GLN A 20 -23.18 2.87 10.95
N ALA A 21 -23.02 3.20 12.23
CA ALA A 21 -21.71 3.36 12.83
C ALA A 21 -21.00 1.99 12.81
N VAL A 22 -20.18 1.74 11.80
CA VAL A 22 -19.22 0.64 11.84
C VAL A 22 -18.15 1.03 12.86
N LYS A 23 -18.36 0.66 14.12
CA LYS A 23 -17.30 0.68 15.14
C LYS A 23 -16.28 -0.39 14.76
N CYS A 24 -15.23 0.00 14.04
CA CYS A 24 -14.01 -0.80 13.96
C CYS A 24 -13.37 -0.78 15.36
N HIS A 25 -13.66 -1.81 16.16
CA HIS A 25 -13.03 -1.99 17.46
C HIS A 25 -11.51 -2.08 17.28
N SER A 26 -10.78 -1.15 17.90
CA SER A 26 -9.32 -1.11 18.00
C SER A 26 -8.73 -2.21 18.91
N GLY A 27 -9.33 -3.40 18.90
CA GLY A 27 -8.89 -4.59 19.65
C GLY A 27 -8.53 -5.81 18.80
N GLY A 28 -8.87 -5.82 17.50
CA GLY A 28 -8.64 -6.97 16.59
C GLY A 28 -7.25 -7.06 15.95
N GLY A 29 -6.36 -6.10 16.25
CA GLY A 29 -5.06 -5.97 15.60
C GLY A 29 -5.16 -5.38 14.18
N SER A 30 -4.06 -4.76 13.72
CA SER A 30 -3.92 -4.22 12.37
C SER A 30 -2.87 -5.01 11.59
N VAL A 31 -3.01 -5.07 10.27
CA VAL A 31 -2.04 -5.71 9.37
C VAL A 31 -1.47 -4.69 8.40
N MET A 32 -0.14 -4.70 8.24
CA MET A 32 0.56 -3.87 7.27
C MET A 32 1.02 -4.73 6.11
N GLY A 33 0.73 -4.28 4.88
CA GLY A 33 1.15 -4.93 3.64
C GLY A 33 1.96 -4.01 2.74
N ARG A 34 2.78 -4.59 1.87
CA ARG A 34 3.42 -3.92 0.74
C ARG A 34 3.13 -4.71 -0.53
N ALA A 35 2.75 -4.00 -1.57
CA ALA A 35 2.65 -4.52 -2.92
C ALA A 35 2.98 -3.39 -3.89
N ALA A 36 3.25 -3.77 -5.13
CA ALA A 36 3.37 -2.85 -6.24
C ALA A 36 2.66 -3.40 -7.46
N PHE A 37 2.37 -2.51 -8.40
CA PHE A 37 1.76 -2.87 -9.65
C PHE A 37 2.24 -1.97 -10.77
N SER A 38 2.04 -2.43 -11.99
CA SER A 38 2.23 -1.69 -13.22
C SER A 38 1.15 -2.13 -14.22
N ARG A 39 1.15 -1.54 -15.41
CA ARG A 39 0.31 -2.00 -16.52
C ARG A 39 0.54 -3.47 -16.89
N LEU A 40 1.71 -4.02 -16.55
CA LEU A 40 2.14 -5.36 -16.95
C LEU A 40 1.81 -6.41 -15.89
N GLY A 41 1.36 -6.00 -14.70
CA GLY A 41 0.92 -6.90 -13.65
C GLY A 41 1.08 -6.31 -12.26
N LYS A 42 0.96 -7.16 -11.25
CA LYS A 42 1.10 -6.79 -9.83
C LYS A 42 1.98 -7.79 -9.09
N THR A 43 2.70 -7.32 -8.08
CA THR A 43 3.47 -8.18 -7.18
C THR A 43 2.53 -8.99 -6.30
N GLU A 44 3.05 -10.02 -5.65
CA GLU A 44 2.39 -10.56 -4.47
C GLU A 44 2.36 -9.52 -3.34
N LEU A 45 1.36 -9.63 -2.46
CA LEU A 45 1.24 -8.78 -1.28
C LEU A 45 2.09 -9.38 -0.16
N LYS A 46 3.08 -8.63 0.30
CA LYS A 46 3.95 -9.02 1.42
C LYS A 46 3.48 -8.36 2.71
N PHE A 47 3.06 -9.15 3.68
CA PHE A 47 2.77 -8.64 5.01
C PHE A 47 4.06 -8.35 5.78
N ILE A 48 4.06 -7.23 6.51
CA ILE A 48 5.16 -6.80 7.37
C ILE A 48 4.66 -6.82 8.81
N SER A 49 5.46 -7.41 9.70
CA SER A 49 5.21 -7.42 11.13
C SER A 49 5.82 -6.17 11.78
N GLY A 50 4.99 -5.39 12.49
CA GLY A 50 5.41 -4.15 13.14
C GLY A 50 5.35 -2.92 12.22
N GLY A 51 6.02 -1.85 12.62
CA GLY A 51 6.27 -0.70 11.74
C GLY A 51 7.27 -1.04 10.65
N GLN A 52 7.41 -0.16 9.65
CA GLN A 52 8.46 -0.29 8.64
C GLN A 52 9.51 0.82 8.84
N ASP A 53 10.71 0.42 9.25
CA ASP A 53 11.85 1.32 9.25
C ASP A 53 12.51 1.39 7.85
N VAL A 54 13.53 2.24 7.74
CA VAL A 54 14.25 2.46 6.48
C VAL A 54 14.93 1.18 5.94
N ARG A 55 15.43 0.31 6.83
CA ARG A 55 16.15 -0.92 6.43
C ARG A 55 15.16 -1.93 5.88
N GLN A 56 14.08 -2.19 6.62
CA GLN A 56 12.99 -3.07 6.21
C GLN A 56 12.35 -2.59 4.90
N TYR A 57 12.29 -1.28 4.68
CA TYR A 57 11.88 -0.72 3.39
C TYR A 57 12.84 -1.12 2.27
N THR A 58 14.13 -0.82 2.39
CA THR A 58 15.12 -1.18 1.36
C THR A 58 15.22 -2.69 1.10
N GLU A 59 15.08 -3.53 2.13
CA GLU A 59 15.03 -4.98 1.99
C GLU A 59 13.79 -5.46 1.23
N THR A 60 12.64 -4.82 1.47
CA THR A 60 11.41 -5.11 0.73
C THR A 60 11.55 -4.73 -0.74
N LEU A 61 12.15 -3.56 -1.03
CA LEU A 61 12.43 -3.16 -2.41
C LEU A 61 13.36 -4.15 -3.10
N SER A 62 14.44 -4.56 -2.45
CA SER A 62 15.42 -5.50 -2.99
C SER A 62 14.85 -6.89 -3.24
N SER A 63 14.12 -7.44 -2.26
CA SER A 63 13.68 -8.84 -2.29
C SER A 63 12.41 -9.08 -3.10
N HIS A 64 11.53 -8.10 -3.26
CA HIS A 64 10.22 -8.29 -3.89
C HIS A 64 9.99 -7.36 -5.08
N LEU A 65 10.28 -6.07 -4.92
CA LEU A 65 9.94 -5.09 -5.94
C LEU A 65 10.89 -5.14 -7.14
N LEU A 66 12.19 -5.09 -6.89
CA LEU A 66 13.21 -4.98 -7.93
C LEU A 66 13.21 -6.20 -8.88
N PRO A 67 13.08 -7.46 -8.41
CA PRO A 67 12.93 -8.61 -9.28
C PRO A 67 11.67 -8.53 -10.15
N PHE A 68 10.56 -8.05 -9.58
CA PHE A 68 9.31 -7.86 -10.32
C PHE A 68 9.48 -6.80 -11.42
N VAL A 69 10.06 -5.64 -11.10
CA VAL A 69 10.28 -4.56 -12.07
C VAL A 69 11.19 -5.04 -13.20
N ARG A 70 12.32 -5.68 -12.87
CA ARG A 70 13.25 -6.19 -13.88
C ARG A 70 12.65 -7.27 -14.78
N LYS A 71 11.77 -8.12 -14.22
CA LYS A 71 11.09 -9.18 -14.98
C LYS A 71 10.02 -8.63 -15.91
N ASN A 72 9.20 -7.72 -15.41
CA ASN A 72 8.00 -7.29 -16.13
C ASN A 72 8.24 -6.06 -16.98
N ASP A 73 9.20 -5.19 -16.63
CA ASP A 73 9.44 -3.95 -17.38
C ASP A 73 10.93 -3.58 -17.47
N PRO A 74 11.67 -4.26 -18.37
CA PRO A 74 13.10 -4.02 -18.59
C PRO A 74 13.40 -2.69 -19.32
N SER A 75 12.39 -1.98 -19.83
CA SER A 75 12.54 -0.80 -20.70
C SER A 75 12.76 0.53 -19.97
N GLY A 76 12.76 0.55 -18.64
CA GLY A 76 13.01 1.77 -17.85
C GLY A 76 11.71 2.40 -17.35
N ASN A 77 11.16 1.82 -16.29
CA ASN A 77 10.05 2.40 -15.56
C ASN A 77 10.49 3.43 -14.53
N VAL A 78 9.62 4.41 -14.30
CA VAL A 78 9.72 5.34 -13.19
C VAL A 78 8.98 4.75 -12.00
N TYR A 79 9.70 4.49 -10.92
CA TYR A 79 9.14 4.03 -9.67
C TYR A 79 8.47 5.18 -8.93
N GLN A 80 7.20 4.99 -8.61
CA GLN A 80 6.40 5.91 -7.82
C GLN A 80 6.25 5.38 -6.40
N HIS A 81 6.53 6.23 -5.41
CA HIS A 81 6.28 5.98 -4.00
C HIS A 81 5.96 7.30 -3.30
N ASP A 82 5.26 7.24 -2.17
CA ASP A 82 4.95 8.43 -1.38
C ASP A 82 6.19 9.00 -0.65
N ASN A 83 6.00 10.17 -0.03
CA ASN A 83 7.03 10.86 0.74
C ASN A 83 7.07 10.43 2.23
N ALA A 84 6.69 9.20 2.58
CA ALA A 84 6.87 8.70 3.95
C ALA A 84 8.33 8.86 4.43
N LEU A 85 8.54 9.03 5.73
CA LEU A 85 9.87 9.30 6.28
C LEU A 85 10.92 8.24 5.89
N SER A 86 10.54 6.97 5.90
CA SER A 86 11.39 5.86 5.46
C SER A 86 11.68 5.91 3.96
N HIS A 87 10.75 6.40 3.15
CA HIS A 87 10.88 6.52 1.70
C HIS A 87 11.79 7.69 1.31
N HIS A 88 11.74 8.79 2.06
CA HIS A 88 12.57 9.98 1.81
C HIS A 88 13.94 9.92 2.51
N ALA A 89 14.19 8.89 3.32
CA ALA A 89 15.45 8.72 4.04
C ALA A 89 16.64 8.63 3.08
N ARG A 90 17.80 9.16 3.50
CA ARG A 90 19.03 9.15 2.71
C ARG A 90 19.41 7.73 2.27
N LEU A 91 19.30 6.75 3.17
CA LEU A 91 19.61 5.35 2.87
C LEU A 91 18.78 4.82 1.70
N THR A 92 17.48 5.14 1.68
CA THR A 92 16.58 4.72 0.61
C THR A 92 16.91 5.39 -0.71
N LYS A 93 17.18 6.70 -0.70
CA LYS A 93 17.61 7.42 -1.91
C LYS A 93 18.90 6.81 -2.49
N THR A 94 19.93 6.62 -1.64
CA THR A 94 21.18 5.98 -2.06
C THR A 94 20.98 4.56 -2.60
N TRP A 95 20.07 3.79 -2.00
CA TRP A 95 19.75 2.45 -2.47
C TRP A 95 19.09 2.47 -3.85
N LEU A 96 18.13 3.37 -4.08
CA LEU A 96 17.45 3.54 -5.37
C LEU A 96 18.44 3.94 -6.46
N ASP A 97 19.31 4.92 -6.17
CA ASP A 97 20.35 5.40 -7.08
C ASP A 97 21.32 4.26 -7.45
N THR A 98 21.83 3.53 -6.45
CA THR A 98 22.76 2.40 -6.66
C THR A 98 22.15 1.28 -7.50
N ASN A 99 20.84 1.10 -7.44
CA ASN A 99 20.12 0.06 -8.18
C ASN A 99 19.58 0.54 -9.54
N ASN A 100 19.92 1.76 -9.97
CA ASN A 100 19.44 2.39 -11.20
C ASN A 100 17.90 2.43 -11.27
N VAL A 101 17.24 2.67 -10.14
CA VAL A 101 15.79 2.83 -10.06
C VAL A 101 15.46 4.30 -10.24
N VAL A 102 14.93 4.66 -11.41
CA VAL A 102 14.44 6.02 -11.67
C VAL A 102 13.18 6.25 -10.82
N THR A 103 13.13 7.34 -10.06
CA THR A 103 11.94 7.69 -9.25
C THR A 103 11.26 8.95 -9.77
N MET A 104 9.94 9.03 -9.56
CA MET A 104 9.18 10.24 -9.87
C MET A 104 9.23 11.20 -8.69
N SER A 105 9.48 12.49 -8.96
CA SER A 105 9.32 13.53 -7.93
C SER A 105 7.85 13.68 -7.57
N TRP A 106 7.48 13.29 -6.35
CA TRP A 106 6.10 13.39 -5.87
C TRP A 106 5.90 14.68 -5.06
N PRO A 107 4.90 15.51 -5.37
CA PRO A 107 4.60 16.69 -4.55
C PRO A 107 4.18 16.27 -3.13
N ALA A 108 4.57 17.08 -2.15
CA ALA A 108 4.16 16.86 -0.76
C ALA A 108 2.63 17.03 -0.63
N MET A 109 1.99 16.16 0.17
CA MET A 109 0.56 16.22 0.50
C MET A 109 -0.42 15.97 -0.67
N SER A 110 -0.08 15.10 -1.63
CA SER A 110 -1.01 14.64 -2.66
C SER A 110 -1.26 13.12 -2.58
N PRO A 111 -1.90 12.61 -1.51
CA PRO A 111 -2.24 11.18 -1.40
C PRO A 111 -3.26 10.74 -2.46
N ASP A 112 -4.17 11.64 -2.84
CA ASP A 112 -5.20 11.52 -3.87
C ASP A 112 -4.65 11.26 -5.27
N LEU A 113 -3.41 11.68 -5.53
CA LEU A 113 -2.75 11.43 -6.81
C LEU A 113 -2.04 10.06 -6.85
N ASN A 114 -1.91 9.35 -5.72
CA ASN A 114 -1.11 8.13 -5.66
C ASN A 114 -1.95 6.91 -6.06
N PRO A 115 -1.67 6.23 -7.19
CA PRO A 115 -2.46 5.08 -7.65
C PRO A 115 -2.54 3.93 -6.64
N ILE A 116 -1.56 3.82 -5.71
CA ILE A 116 -1.61 2.83 -4.64
C ILE A 116 -2.67 3.17 -3.59
N GLU A 117 -2.95 4.44 -3.30
CA GLU A 117 -3.98 4.85 -2.34
C GLU A 117 -5.38 4.52 -2.88
N ASN A 118 -5.59 4.75 -4.19
CA ASN A 118 -6.83 4.31 -4.84
C ASN A 118 -7.00 2.79 -4.76
N SER A 119 -5.93 2.03 -5.04
CA SER A 119 -5.93 0.58 -4.94
C SER A 119 -6.22 0.10 -3.50
N CYS A 120 -5.61 0.72 -2.49
CA CYS A 120 -5.88 0.45 -1.08
C CYS A 120 -7.34 0.74 -0.70
N GLY A 121 -7.91 1.82 -1.22
CA GLY A 121 -9.32 2.16 -1.04
C GLY A 121 -10.25 1.09 -1.61
N ILE A 122 -10.00 0.63 -2.85
CA ILE A 122 -10.77 -0.46 -3.48
C ILE A 122 -10.63 -1.75 -2.66
N LEU A 123 -9.41 -2.13 -2.27
CA LEU A 123 -9.18 -3.32 -1.44
C LEU A 123 -9.94 -3.25 -0.12
N THR A 124 -9.96 -2.09 0.53
CA THR A 124 -10.66 -1.91 1.80
C THR A 124 -12.16 -2.09 1.61
N ARG A 125 -12.74 -1.50 0.56
CA ARG A 125 -14.17 -1.66 0.23
C ARG A 125 -14.51 -3.11 -0.07
N GLU A 126 -13.67 -3.78 -0.85
CA GLU A 126 -13.85 -5.20 -1.17
C GLU A 126 -13.79 -6.04 0.10
N VAL A 127 -12.69 -5.99 0.86
CA VAL A 127 -12.46 -6.83 2.06
C VAL A 127 -13.57 -6.67 3.10
N TYR A 128 -14.05 -5.45 3.33
CA TYR A 128 -15.09 -5.14 4.33
C TYR A 128 -16.50 -5.03 3.74
N ALA A 129 -16.71 -5.39 2.47
CA ALA A 129 -18.02 -5.36 1.83
C ALA A 129 -19.06 -6.11 2.66
N HIS A 130 -20.31 -5.61 2.64
CA HIS A 130 -21.44 -6.17 3.38
C HIS A 130 -21.24 -6.25 4.90
N GLY A 131 -20.40 -5.38 5.47
CA GLY A 131 -20.16 -5.33 6.91
C GLY A 131 -19.36 -6.52 7.44
N ARG A 132 -18.57 -7.19 6.59
CA ARG A 132 -17.72 -8.31 6.99
C ARG A 132 -16.78 -7.92 8.13
N GLN A 133 -16.63 -8.83 9.08
CA GLN A 133 -15.70 -8.70 10.20
C GLN A 133 -14.78 -9.91 10.25
N PHE A 134 -13.58 -9.72 10.80
CA PHE A 134 -12.55 -10.75 10.87
C PHE A 134 -12.21 -11.04 12.32
N SER A 135 -12.26 -12.32 12.69
CA SER A 135 -11.98 -12.80 14.05
C SER A 135 -10.49 -12.98 14.34
N SER A 136 -9.64 -12.99 13.32
CA SER A 136 -8.18 -13.05 13.48
C SER A 136 -7.45 -12.34 12.35
N GLN A 137 -6.20 -11.97 12.61
CA GLN A 137 -5.31 -11.41 11.59
C GLN A 137 -5.06 -12.37 10.44
N GLU A 138 -5.07 -13.69 10.67
CA GLU A 138 -4.82 -14.69 9.62
C GLU A 138 -5.96 -14.73 8.60
N VAL A 139 -7.21 -14.67 9.08
CA VAL A 139 -8.38 -14.62 8.20
C VAL A 139 -8.41 -13.30 7.44
N LEU A 140 -8.08 -12.18 8.11
CA LEU A 140 -7.96 -10.88 7.47
C LEU A 140 -6.88 -10.88 6.38
N LYS A 141 -5.68 -11.38 6.67
CA LYS A 141 -4.57 -11.49 5.71
C LYS A 141 -4.99 -12.29 4.48
N SER A 142 -5.67 -13.43 4.70
CA SER A 142 -6.16 -14.28 3.61
C SER A 142 -7.18 -13.56 2.72
N ALA A 143 -8.11 -12.82 3.32
CA ALA A 143 -9.08 -12.03 2.59
C ALA A 143 -8.43 -10.92 1.77
N ILE A 144 -7.44 -10.20 2.33
CA ILE A 144 -6.70 -9.15 1.63
C ILE A 144 -5.90 -9.74 0.47
N VAL A 145 -5.21 -10.88 0.65
CA VAL A 145 -4.45 -11.54 -0.43
C VAL A 145 -5.38 -11.97 -1.57
N LYS A 146 -6.57 -12.51 -1.23
CA LYS A 146 -7.57 -12.86 -2.24
C LYS A 146 -8.05 -11.62 -2.99
N ALA A 147 -8.46 -10.57 -2.27
CA ALA A 147 -8.91 -9.32 -2.89
C ALA A 147 -7.83 -8.70 -3.77
N TRP A 148 -6.57 -8.70 -3.31
CA TRP A 148 -5.43 -8.21 -4.10
C TRP A 148 -5.21 -9.02 -5.37
N ARG A 149 -5.34 -10.34 -5.32
CA ARG A 149 -5.26 -11.21 -6.51
C ARG A 149 -6.39 -10.96 -7.50
N ASP A 150 -7.59 -10.73 -7.00
CA ASP A 150 -8.78 -10.53 -7.84
C ASP A 150 -8.90 -9.08 -8.36
N LEU A 151 -8.14 -8.14 -7.78
CA LEU A 151 -8.19 -6.72 -8.16
C LEU A 151 -7.81 -6.49 -9.63
N ASP A 152 -8.77 -6.05 -10.44
CA ASP A 152 -8.50 -5.66 -11.81
C ASP A 152 -7.93 -4.23 -11.87
N LEU A 153 -6.62 -4.15 -12.02
CA LEU A 153 -5.90 -2.87 -12.15
C LEU A 153 -5.94 -2.32 -13.58
N THR A 154 -6.47 -3.06 -14.56
CA THR A 154 -6.59 -2.59 -15.95
C THR A 154 -7.71 -1.55 -16.14
N SER A 155 -8.65 -1.50 -15.19
CA SER A 155 -9.77 -0.56 -15.14
C SER A 155 -9.42 0.82 -14.58
N SER A 156 -8.16 1.05 -14.17
CA SER A 156 -7.65 2.39 -13.75
C SER A 156 -7.44 3.36 -14.94
N LYS A 157 -8.09 3.11 -16.07
CA LYS A 157 -8.22 4.02 -17.23
C LYS A 157 -9.30 5.07 -16.99
N THR A 158 -9.11 5.94 -16.02
CA THR A 158 -9.76 7.27 -16.01
C THR A 158 -9.10 8.07 -14.90
N TYR A 159 -8.16 8.92 -15.26
CA TYR A 159 -8.24 10.38 -15.16
C TYR A 159 -7.23 11.00 -16.13
#